data_AF-A0A371R0D7-F1
#
_entry.id   AF-A0A371R0D7-F1
#
_cell.length_a   1.000
_cell.length_b   1.000
_cell.length_c   1.000
_cell.angle_alpha   90.00
_cell.angle_beta   90.00
_cell.angle_gamma   90.00
#
_symmetry.space_group_name_H-M   'P 1'
#
loop_
_entity.id
_entity.type
_entity.pdbx_description
1 polymer ?
#
loop_
_entity_poly.entity_id
_entity_poly.type
_entity_poly.pdbx_seq_one_letter_code
_entity_poly.pdbx_strand_id
1 'polypeptide(L)'
;MKTVAVVGPPGSGKTLVATSLALYLHFASARSALIDKTPEKIGAKLVGQYVKLAADLNEAMSMGVEYAVIDTPPYEAPKAHRYVLVVEPQDLKYAPKELDDKTYLVVNKTNAILPKDNHIPFIDEIHWYYQHGVHPLLGDSPAMRKLRKRMGKLLRSITEWL
;
A
#
# COMPACT_ATOMS: atom_id res chain seq x y z
N MET A 1 11.24 5.80 -14.24
CA MET A 1 10.19 5.15 -13.44
C MET A 1 10.82 4.49 -12.21
N LYS A 2 10.30 4.79 -11.02
CA LYS A 2 10.69 4.17 -9.75
C LYS A 2 9.68 3.07 -9.40
N THR A 3 10.15 1.91 -8.96
CA THR A 3 9.28 0.78 -8.61
C THR A 3 9.24 0.57 -7.09
N VAL A 4 8.04 0.41 -6.55
CA VAL A 4 7.81 0.22 -5.12
C VAL A 4 7.02 -1.08 -4.94
N ALA A 5 7.64 -2.09 -4.35
CA ALA A 5 6.96 -3.35 -4.04
C ALA A 5 6.39 -3.30 -2.62
N VAL A 6 5.11 -3.59 -2.47
CA VAL A 6 4.47 -3.72 -1.16
C VAL A 6 4.43 -5.20 -0.80
N VAL A 7 5.22 -5.59 0.19
CA VAL A 7 5.55 -6.99 0.52
C VAL A 7 5.14 -7.34 1.95
N GLY A 8 5.03 -8.63 2.25
CA GLY A 8 4.68 -9.11 3.59
C GLY A 8 3.75 -10.34 3.64
N PRO A 9 3.43 -10.82 4.86
CA PRO A 9 2.63 -12.03 5.08
C PRO A 9 1.20 -11.95 4.51
N PRO A 10 0.49 -13.10 4.37
CA PRO A 10 -0.93 -13.09 4.06
C PRO A 10 -1.70 -12.36 5.16
N GLY A 11 -2.78 -11.66 4.80
CA GLY A 11 -3.61 -10.95 5.76
C GLY A 11 -3.05 -9.62 6.29
N SER A 12 -1.74 -9.32 6.13
CA SER A 12 -1.12 -8.13 6.71
C SER A 12 -1.64 -6.78 6.19
N GLY A 13 -2.48 -6.79 5.14
CA GLY A 13 -3.06 -5.59 4.54
C GLY A 13 -2.18 -4.90 3.51
N LYS A 14 -1.29 -5.64 2.85
CA LYS A 14 -0.51 -5.17 1.69
C LYS A 14 -1.38 -4.44 0.65
N THR A 15 -2.47 -5.06 0.23
CA THR A 15 -3.37 -4.48 -0.77
C THR A 15 -3.88 -3.11 -0.35
N LEU A 16 -4.23 -2.90 0.93
CA LEU A 16 -4.65 -1.59 1.44
C LEU A 16 -3.53 -0.56 1.29
N VAL A 17 -2.31 -0.91 1.67
CA VAL A 17 -1.15 -0.01 1.58
C VAL A 17 -0.77 0.27 0.11
N ALA A 18 -0.74 -0.75 -0.74
CA ALA A 18 -0.39 -0.63 -2.16
C ALA A 18 -1.37 0.25 -2.93
N THR A 19 -2.67 -0.03 -2.79
CA THR A 19 -3.73 0.77 -3.43
C THR A 19 -3.78 2.19 -2.88
N SER A 20 -3.61 2.36 -1.57
CA SER A 20 -3.52 3.68 -0.95
C SER A 20 -2.33 4.51 -1.45
N LEU A 21 -1.15 3.88 -1.58
CA LEU A 21 0.05 4.53 -2.10
C LEU A 21 -0.11 4.88 -3.58
N ALA A 22 -0.68 3.97 -4.38
CA ALA A 22 -0.94 4.21 -5.79
C ALA A 22 -1.89 5.41 -5.99
N LEU A 23 -2.98 5.48 -5.21
CA LEU A 23 -3.91 6.62 -5.18
C LEU A 23 -3.21 7.91 -4.76
N TYR A 24 -2.44 7.89 -3.68
CA TYR A 24 -1.75 9.08 -3.18
C TYR A 24 -0.75 9.63 -4.18
N LEU A 25 0.09 8.78 -4.77
CA LEU A 25 1.03 9.17 -5.83
C LEU A 25 0.28 9.66 -7.08
N HIS A 26 -0.85 9.05 -7.42
CA HIS A 26 -1.67 9.49 -8.55
C HIS A 26 -2.20 10.91 -8.32
N PHE A 27 -2.78 11.20 -7.16
CA PHE A 27 -3.29 12.53 -6.87
C PHE A 27 -2.19 13.57 -6.65
N ALA A 28 -0.99 13.15 -6.23
CA ALA A 28 0.14 14.06 -6.05
C ALA A 28 0.81 14.46 -7.37
N SER A 29 0.97 13.53 -8.33
CA SER A 29 1.78 13.77 -9.54
C SER A 29 1.14 13.35 -10.87
N ALA A 30 -0.06 12.75 -10.84
CA ALA A 30 -0.77 12.15 -11.98
C ALA A 30 0.04 11.09 -12.77
N ARG A 31 1.12 10.57 -12.18
CA ARG A 31 2.11 9.73 -12.86
C ARG A 31 2.43 8.45 -12.09
N SER A 32 1.41 7.77 -11.57
CA SER A 32 1.55 6.43 -10.99
C SER A 32 0.73 5.37 -11.75
N ALA A 33 1.21 4.12 -11.71
CA ALA A 33 0.45 2.94 -12.06
C ALA A 33 0.46 1.92 -10.92
N LEU A 34 -0.62 1.15 -10.79
CA LEU A 34 -0.69 -0.03 -9.94
C LEU A 34 -0.47 -1.29 -10.80
N ILE A 35 0.42 -2.16 -10.32
CA ILE A 35 0.61 -3.53 -10.81
C ILE A 35 0.08 -4.47 -9.74
N ASP A 36 -1.16 -4.91 -9.89
CA ASP A 36 -1.76 -5.88 -8.97
C ASP A 36 -1.33 -7.30 -9.36
N LYS A 37 -0.37 -7.87 -8.63
CA LYS A 37 0.09 -9.24 -8.83
C LYS A 37 -0.68 -10.27 -8.00
N THR A 38 -1.61 -9.84 -7.15
CA THR A 38 -2.41 -10.77 -6.33
C THR A 38 -3.31 -11.66 -7.20
N PRO A 39 -3.67 -12.88 -6.76
CA PRO A 39 -4.55 -13.75 -7.54
C PRO A 39 -5.96 -13.16 -7.78
N GLU A 40 -6.53 -12.52 -6.76
CA GLU A 40 -7.94 -12.06 -6.77
C GLU A 40 -8.14 -10.70 -7.45
N LYS A 41 -7.04 -9.98 -7.71
CA LYS A 41 -7.03 -8.64 -8.33
C LYS A 41 -7.93 -7.63 -7.63
N ILE A 42 -8.05 -7.74 -6.30
CA ILE A 42 -8.90 -6.84 -5.50
C ILE A 42 -8.38 -5.41 -5.62
N GLY A 43 -7.07 -5.20 -5.56
CA GLY A 43 -6.49 -3.86 -5.62
C GLY A 43 -6.83 -3.15 -6.93
N ALA A 44 -6.69 -3.83 -8.06
CA ALA A 44 -7.06 -3.33 -9.38
C ALA A 44 -8.56 -2.95 -9.46
N LYS A 45 -9.46 -3.78 -8.93
CA LYS A 45 -10.90 -3.51 -8.89
C LYS A 45 -11.23 -2.25 -8.06
N LEU A 46 -10.52 -2.05 -6.95
CA LEU A 46 -10.76 -0.94 -6.03
C LEU A 46 -10.33 0.43 -6.59
N VAL A 47 -9.26 0.47 -7.38
CA VAL A 47 -8.66 1.76 -7.80
C VAL A 47 -8.61 2.00 -9.31
N GLY A 48 -9.03 1.03 -10.13
CA GLY A 48 -8.89 1.11 -11.59
C GLY A 48 -9.61 2.28 -12.26
N GLN A 49 -10.59 2.89 -11.61
CA GLN A 49 -11.25 4.12 -12.08
C GLN A 49 -10.44 5.39 -11.81
N TYR A 50 -9.41 5.31 -10.96
CA TYR A 50 -8.64 6.46 -10.47
C TYR A 50 -7.17 6.38 -10.87
N VAL A 51 -6.58 5.18 -10.90
CA VAL A 51 -5.15 4.98 -11.16
C VAL A 51 -4.98 4.11 -12.39
N LYS A 52 -3.96 4.40 -13.22
CA LYS A 52 -3.58 3.53 -14.33
C LYS A 52 -3.24 2.13 -13.81
N LEU A 53 -3.75 1.10 -14.47
CA LEU A 53 -3.41 -0.28 -14.17
C LEU A 53 -2.44 -0.79 -15.22
N ALA A 54 -1.39 -1.46 -14.79
CA ALA A 54 -0.46 -2.16 -15.66
C ALA A 54 -0.37 -3.63 -15.26
N ALA A 55 -0.31 -4.53 -16.24
CA ALA A 55 -0.14 -5.96 -16.03
C ALA A 55 1.28 -6.28 -15.51
N ASP A 56 2.28 -5.52 -15.95
CA ASP A 56 3.68 -5.68 -15.56
C ASP A 56 4.50 -4.38 -15.65
N LEU A 57 5.80 -4.49 -15.38
CA LEU A 57 6.74 -3.37 -15.38
C LEU A 57 6.99 -2.78 -16.77
N ASN A 58 6.94 -3.59 -17.83
CA ASN A 58 7.16 -3.11 -19.20
C ASN A 58 5.97 -2.26 -19.64
N GLU A 59 4.75 -2.70 -19.32
CA GLU A 59 3.54 -1.93 -19.58
C GLU A 59 3.51 -0.63 -18.76
N ALA A 60 3.88 -0.68 -17.46
CA ALA A 60 3.98 0.55 -16.66
C ALA A 60 5.00 1.53 -17.27
N MET A 61 6.12 1.02 -17.79
CA MET A 61 7.14 1.83 -18.45
C MET A 61 6.62 2.48 -19.75
N SER A 62 5.89 1.74 -20.57
CA SER A 62 5.31 2.27 -21.82
C SER A 62 4.22 3.32 -21.56
N MET A 63 3.54 3.27 -20.42
CA MET A 63 2.59 4.29 -19.97
C MET A 63 3.25 5.61 -19.54
N GLY A 64 4.59 5.67 -19.47
CA GLY A 64 5.36 6.85 -19.10
C GLY A 64 5.15 7.29 -17.64
N VAL A 65 4.81 6.37 -16.74
CA VAL A 65 4.59 6.70 -15.33
C VAL A 65 5.91 6.93 -14.59
N GLU A 66 5.86 7.81 -13.60
CA GLU A 66 6.98 8.10 -12.73
C GLU A 66 7.14 7.01 -11.66
N TYR A 67 6.02 6.50 -11.14
CA TYR A 67 5.98 5.45 -10.11
C TYR A 67 5.17 4.24 -10.56
N ALA A 68 5.69 3.04 -10.30
CA ALA A 68 4.93 1.80 -10.38
C ALA A 68 4.87 1.14 -9.00
N VAL A 69 3.66 1.03 -8.45
CA VAL A 69 3.40 0.35 -7.17
C VAL A 69 2.99 -1.09 -7.46
N ILE A 70 3.67 -2.05 -6.85
CA ILE A 70 3.41 -3.49 -7.04
C ILE A 70 2.73 -4.01 -5.77
N ASP A 71 1.47 -4.46 -5.90
CA ASP A 71 0.80 -5.23 -4.84
C ASP A 71 1.17 -6.71 -5.01
N THR A 72 2.04 -7.22 -4.14
CA THR A 72 2.65 -8.55 -4.32
C THR A 72 1.81 -9.66 -3.69
N PRO A 73 1.88 -10.90 -4.23
CA PRO A 73 1.36 -12.06 -3.54
C PRO A 73 2.02 -12.24 -2.15
N PRO A 74 1.38 -12.98 -1.23
CA PRO A 74 1.97 -13.29 0.07
C PRO A 74 3.37 -13.89 -0.06
N TYR A 75 4.32 -13.39 0.75
CA TYR A 75 5.72 -13.83 0.79
C TYR A 75 6.55 -13.62 -0.49
N GLU A 76 5.97 -13.02 -1.54
CA GLU A 76 6.73 -12.65 -2.73
C GLU A 76 7.35 -11.26 -2.58
N ALA A 77 8.63 -11.18 -2.95
CA ALA A 77 9.41 -9.95 -3.00
C ALA A 77 10.14 -9.85 -4.35
N PRO A 78 9.45 -9.40 -5.42
CA PRO A 78 10.08 -9.20 -6.71
C PRO A 78 11.10 -8.07 -6.64
N LYS A 79 12.07 -8.06 -7.55
CA LYS A 79 13.08 -6.99 -7.62
C LYS A 79 12.41 -5.63 -7.83
N ALA A 80 12.56 -4.74 -6.85
CA ALA A 80 12.09 -3.36 -6.90
C ALA A 80 13.17 -2.38 -6.41
N HIS A 81 12.98 -1.08 -6.70
CA HIS A 81 13.88 -0.03 -6.20
C HIS A 81 13.70 0.20 -4.69
N ARG A 82 12.45 0.10 -4.23
CA ARG A 82 12.03 0.32 -2.84
C ARG A 82 11.00 -0.74 -2.43
N TYR A 83 10.99 -1.09 -1.14
CA TYR A 83 10.07 -2.05 -0.55
C TYR A 83 9.29 -1.41 0.59
N VAL A 84 7.98 -1.59 0.61
CA VAL A 84 7.13 -1.29 1.77
C VAL A 84 6.77 -2.63 2.41
N LEU A 85 7.41 -2.96 3.52
CA LEU A 85 7.16 -4.18 4.28
C LEU A 85 5.97 -3.96 5.21
N VAL A 86 4.87 -4.66 4.96
CA VAL A 86 3.64 -4.57 5.76
C VAL A 86 3.48 -5.80 6.64
N VAL A 87 3.43 -5.60 7.94
CA VAL A 87 3.32 -6.66 8.95
C VAL A 87 2.23 -6.37 9.97
N GLU A 88 1.72 -7.41 10.62
CA GLU A 88 0.89 -7.25 11.82
C GLU A 88 1.76 -7.29 13.09
N PRO A 89 1.27 -6.86 14.27
CA PRO A 89 2.06 -6.83 15.49
C PRO A 89 2.67 -8.20 15.86
N GLN A 90 1.93 -9.29 15.65
CA GLN A 90 2.42 -10.64 15.91
C GLN A 90 3.57 -11.07 14.99
N ASP A 91 3.71 -10.44 13.82
CA ASP A 91 4.73 -10.74 12.83
C ASP A 91 6.01 -9.90 13.02
N LEU A 92 5.98 -8.87 13.88
CA LEU A 92 7.13 -8.00 14.14
C LEU A 92 8.36 -8.77 14.63
N LYS A 93 8.15 -9.88 15.35
CA LYS A 93 9.26 -10.76 15.79
C LYS A 93 10.02 -11.42 14.64
N TYR A 94 9.40 -11.52 13.46
CA TYR A 94 10.00 -12.05 12.25
C TYR A 94 10.49 -10.94 11.30
N ALA A 95 10.14 -9.69 11.57
CA ALA A 95 10.66 -8.56 10.80
C ALA A 95 12.17 -8.39 11.07
N PRO A 96 12.96 -7.93 10.08
CA PRO A 96 14.36 -7.62 10.28
C PRO A 96 14.54 -6.63 11.45
N LYS A 97 15.50 -6.91 12.35
CA LYS A 97 15.82 -6.01 13.47
C LYS A 97 16.37 -4.67 12.97
N GLU A 98 17.11 -4.72 11.87
CA GLU A 98 17.64 -3.57 11.16
C GLU A 98 17.06 -3.59 9.74
N LEU A 99 16.44 -2.48 9.34
CA LEU A 99 15.92 -2.29 7.99
C LEU A 99 17.02 -1.67 7.14
N ASP A 100 17.19 -2.17 5.92
CA ASP A 100 18.06 -1.54 4.93
C ASP A 100 17.47 -0.18 4.47
N ASP A 101 18.27 0.58 3.72
CA ASP A 101 17.87 1.89 3.16
C ASP A 101 16.76 1.78 2.10
N LYS A 102 16.44 0.55 1.68
CA LYS A 102 15.44 0.23 0.64
C LYS A 102 14.13 -0.27 1.20
N THR A 103 14.00 -0.44 2.52
CA THR A 103 12.79 -0.99 3.14
C THR A 103 12.14 -0.02 4.13
N TYR A 104 10.88 0.30 3.88
CA TYR A 104 10.01 1.04 4.80
C TYR A 104 9.05 0.08 5.49
N LEU A 105 9.13 0.00 6.83
CA LEU A 105 8.25 -0.87 7.63
C LEU A 105 6.93 -0.17 7.97
N VAL A 106 5.82 -0.83 7.68
CA VAL A 106 4.46 -0.45 8.07
C VAL A 106 3.88 -1.52 8.98
N VAL A 107 3.44 -1.11 10.17
CA VAL A 107 2.75 -1.99 11.12
C VAL A 107 1.24 -1.78 10.99
N ASN A 108 0.55 -2.74 10.41
CA ASN A 108 -0.89 -2.67 10.21
C ASN A 108 -1.66 -3.37 11.34
N LYS A 109 -2.95 -3.08 11.47
CA LYS A 109 -3.88 -3.67 12.44
C LYS A 109 -3.41 -3.55 13.90
N THR A 110 -2.76 -2.44 14.24
CA THR A 110 -2.25 -2.23 15.60
C THR A 110 -3.04 -1.17 16.37
N ASN A 111 -3.55 -1.55 17.53
CA ASN A 111 -4.18 -0.60 18.46
C ASN A 111 -3.15 0.06 19.39
N ALA A 112 -1.88 -0.38 19.34
CA ALA A 112 -0.80 0.24 20.08
C ALA A 112 -0.41 1.58 19.44
N ILE A 113 -0.20 2.59 20.27
CA ILE A 113 0.44 3.83 19.84
C ILE A 113 1.92 3.54 19.69
N LEU A 114 2.40 3.43 18.45
CA LEU A 114 3.82 3.26 18.18
C LEU A 114 4.53 4.63 18.13
N PRO A 115 5.82 4.72 18.53
CA PRO A 115 6.57 5.98 18.55
C PRO A 115 6.71 6.64 17.18
N LYS A 116 6.57 5.85 16.11
CA LYS A 116 6.63 6.31 14.73
C LYS A 116 5.23 6.29 14.12
N ASP A 117 4.95 7.25 13.24
CA ASP A 117 3.70 7.33 12.46
C ASP A 117 3.62 6.26 11.34
N ASN A 118 4.37 5.16 11.46
CA ASN A 118 4.44 4.08 10.49
C ASN A 118 3.40 2.97 10.74
N HIS A 119 2.25 3.32 11.31
CA HIS A 119 1.28 2.32 11.77
C HIS A 119 -0.17 2.65 11.42
N ILE A 120 -0.96 1.60 11.19
CA ILE A 120 -2.36 1.68 10.79
C ILE A 120 -3.18 0.91 11.84
N PRO A 121 -4.23 1.53 12.42
CA PRO A 121 -5.05 0.88 13.42
C PRO A 121 -5.91 -0.22 12.82
N PHE A 122 -6.35 -1.16 13.65
CA PHE A 122 -7.38 -2.11 13.24
C PHE A 122 -8.70 -1.35 13.06
N ILE A 123 -9.34 -1.54 11.91
CA ILE A 123 -10.65 -0.98 11.60
C ILE A 123 -11.48 -2.07 10.94
N ASP A 124 -12.54 -2.47 11.61
CA ASP A 124 -13.49 -3.50 11.20
C ASP A 124 -14.20 -3.16 9.88
N GLU A 125 -14.57 -1.89 9.68
CA GLU A 125 -15.27 -1.42 8.49
C GLU A 125 -14.50 -1.63 7.17
N ILE A 126 -13.16 -1.76 7.20
CA ILE A 126 -12.34 -1.91 5.99
C ILE A 126 -12.82 -3.09 5.14
N HIS A 127 -13.20 -4.20 5.77
CA HIS A 127 -13.68 -5.38 5.05
C HIS A 127 -14.98 -5.10 4.29
N TRP A 128 -15.91 -4.34 4.89
CA TRP A 128 -17.17 -3.96 4.24
C TRP A 128 -16.92 -3.13 2.97
N TYR A 129 -16.00 -2.16 3.04
CA TYR A 129 -15.63 -1.33 1.88
C TYR A 129 -15.08 -2.17 0.72
N TYR A 130 -14.21 -3.15 1.03
CA TYR A 130 -13.68 -4.08 0.04
C TYR A 130 -14.78 -4.90 -0.65
N GLN A 131 -15.73 -5.44 0.13
CA GLN A 131 -16.85 -6.22 -0.41
C GLN A 131 -17.74 -5.40 -1.37
N HIS A 132 -17.85 -4.09 -1.14
CA HIS A 132 -18.66 -3.18 -1.96
C HIS A 132 -17.86 -2.53 -3.10
N GLY A 133 -16.61 -2.94 -3.32
CA GLY A 133 -15.77 -2.40 -4.39
C GLY A 133 -15.37 -0.93 -4.19
N VAL A 134 -15.45 -0.42 -2.97
CA VAL A 134 -15.08 0.96 -2.64
C VAL A 134 -13.77 0.94 -1.86
N HIS A 135 -12.78 1.71 -2.30
CA HIS A 135 -11.53 1.80 -1.56
C HIS A 135 -11.73 2.51 -0.19
N PRO A 136 -11.21 2.00 0.95
CA PRO A 136 -11.43 2.59 2.27
C PRO A 136 -11.05 4.07 2.40
N LEU A 137 -10.00 4.51 1.69
CA LEU A 137 -9.63 5.93 1.65
C LEU A 137 -10.64 6.84 0.96
N LEU A 138 -11.63 6.30 0.26
CA LEU A 138 -12.70 7.05 -0.38
C LEU A 138 -13.98 7.07 0.47
N GLY A 139 -14.09 6.18 1.46
CA GLY A 139 -15.26 6.08 2.34
C GLY A 139 -15.46 7.26 3.28
N ASP A 140 -16.72 7.61 3.56
CA ASP A 140 -17.08 8.83 4.32
C ASP A 140 -17.51 8.56 5.78
N SER A 141 -17.48 7.29 6.22
CA SER A 141 -17.76 6.99 7.62
C SER A 141 -16.78 7.71 8.57
N PRO A 142 -17.17 7.98 9.84
CA PRO A 142 -16.26 8.57 10.81
C PRO A 142 -14.94 7.80 10.96
N ALA A 143 -14.97 6.47 10.89
CA ALA A 143 -13.78 5.62 10.92
C ALA A 143 -12.89 5.82 9.69
N MET A 144 -13.46 5.85 8.48
CA MET A 144 -12.70 6.08 7.24
C MET A 144 -12.11 7.49 7.16
N ARG A 145 -12.82 8.51 7.67
CA ARG A 145 -12.26 9.87 7.78
C ARG A 145 -11.04 9.92 8.70
N LYS A 146 -11.06 9.20 9.82
CA LYS A 146 -9.89 9.07 10.71
C LYS A 146 -8.76 8.29 10.04
N LEU A 147 -9.08 7.15 9.38
CA LEU A 147 -8.12 6.37 8.61
C LEU A 147 -7.42 7.24 7.57
N ARG A 148 -8.18 8.01 6.78
CA ARG A 148 -7.66 8.88 5.71
C ARG A 148 -6.66 9.90 6.23
N LYS A 149 -6.93 10.53 7.37
CA LYS A 149 -5.98 11.47 8.00
C LYS A 149 -4.66 10.79 8.40
N ARG A 150 -4.74 9.61 9.01
CA ARG A 150 -3.56 8.85 9.44
C ARG A 150 -2.77 8.30 8.25
N MET A 151 -3.48 7.69 7.30
CA MET A 151 -2.90 7.22 6.05
C MET A 151 -2.26 8.35 5.26
N GLY A 152 -2.85 9.55 5.22
CA GLY A 152 -2.22 10.71 4.58
C GLY A 152 -0.83 11.04 5.13
N LYS A 153 -0.65 10.96 6.46
CA LYS A 153 0.68 11.14 7.09
C LYS A 153 1.64 10.01 6.71
N LEU A 154 1.19 8.76 6.84
CA LEU A 154 1.98 7.59 6.50
C LEU A 154 2.46 7.63 5.04
N LEU A 155 1.53 7.87 4.11
CA LEU A 155 1.79 7.91 2.68
C LEU A 155 2.70 9.08 2.29
N ARG A 156 2.57 10.23 2.96
CA ARG A 156 3.53 11.32 2.83
C ARG A 156 4.93 10.87 3.25
N SER A 157 5.08 10.26 4.43
CA SER A 157 6.39 9.79 4.90
C SER A 157 6.99 8.71 4.01
N ILE A 158 6.18 7.80 3.46
CA ILE A 158 6.64 6.85 2.44
C ILE A 158 7.11 7.61 1.20
N THR A 159 6.34 8.58 0.71
CA THR A 159 6.68 9.34 -0.51
C THR A 159 7.95 10.19 -0.35
N GLU A 160 8.15 10.82 0.81
CA GLU A 160 9.38 11.56 1.15
C GLU A 160 10.61 10.64 1.22
N TRP A 161 10.40 9.39 1.64
CA TRP A 161 11.43 8.36 1.68
C TRP A 161 11.75 7.75 0.31
N LEU A 162 10.79 7.72 -0.62
CA LEU A 162 10.93 7.07 -1.93
C LEU A 162 12.09 7.68 -2.72
#